data_AF-G2I665-F1
#
_entry.id   AF-G2I665-F1
#
_cell.length_a   1.000
_cell.length_b   1.000
_cell.length_c   1.000
_cell.angle_alpha   90.00
_cell.angle_beta   90.00
_cell.angle_gamma   90.00
#
_symmetry.space_group_name_H-M   'P 1'
#
loop_
_entity.id
_entity.type
_entity.pdbx_description
1 polymer ?
#
loop_
_entity_poly.entity_id
_entity_poly.type
_entity_poly.pdbx_seq_one_letter_code
_entity_poly.pdbx_strand_id
1 'polypeptide(L)' 'MKRPARHQELAAQAVAHHGVSIALACRFFEISETCFRYRPQLAEENDRIADLLMGLTQACLMHSVLLRATKD' A
#
# COMPACT_ATOMS: atom_id res chain seq x y z
N MET A 1 -10.50 -3.98 3.48
CA MET A 1 -9.08 -4.29 3.25
C MET A 1 -8.37 -4.15 4.60
N LYS A 2 -7.96 -5.24 5.26
CA LYS A 2 -7.07 -5.14 6.45
C LYS A 2 -5.75 -4.50 5.95
N ARG A 3 -5.09 -3.64 6.73
CA ARG A 3 -3.86 -2.95 6.31
C ARG A 3 -2.66 -3.89 6.56
N PRO A 4 -2.20 -4.70 5.56
CA PRO A 4 -1.19 -5.74 5.77
C PRO A 4 0.13 -5.20 6.33
N ALA A 5 0.47 -3.95 5.98
CA ALA A 5 1.68 -3.28 6.46
C ALA A 5 1.78 -3.24 8.00
N ARG A 6 0.68 -2.98 8.71
CA ARG A 6 0.69 -2.92 10.18
C ARG A 6 0.94 -4.30 10.79
N HIS A 7 0.33 -5.34 10.23
CA HIS A 7 0.52 -6.71 10.74
C HIS A 7 1.91 -7.23 10.43
N GLN A 8 2.46 -6.88 9.26
CA GLN A 8 3.85 -7.17 8.90
C GLN A 8 4.84 -6.50 9.86
N GLU A 9 4.62 -5.25 10.22
CA GLU A 9 5.46 -4.52 11.17
C GLU A 9 5.43 -5.16 12.56
N LEU A 10 4.25 -5.49 13.08
CA LEU A 10 4.11 -6.17 14.38
C LEU A 10 4.74 -7.58 14.37
N ALA A 11 4.62 -8.31 13.25
CA ALA A 11 5.29 -9.60 13.09
C ALA A 11 6.82 -9.44 13.11
N ALA A 12 7.36 -8.42 12.44
CA ALA A 12 8.79 -8.14 12.44
C ALA A 12 9.29 -7.75 13.84
N GLN A 13 8.52 -6.94 14.57
CA GLN A 13 8.81 -6.60 15.97
C GLN A 13 8.80 -7.84 16.87
N ALA A 14 7.83 -8.74 16.71
CA ALA A 14 7.78 -9.96 17.51
C ALA A 14 9.01 -10.85 17.29
N VAL A 15 9.42 -11.03 16.03
CA VAL A 15 10.65 -11.78 15.70
C VAL A 15 11.88 -11.11 16.31
N ALA A 16 12.00 -9.78 16.21
CA ALA A 16 13.16 -9.03 16.69
C ALA A 16 13.25 -8.94 18.22
N HIS A 17 12.13 -8.72 18.92
CA HIS A 17 12.10 -8.47 20.36
C HIS A 17 11.84 -9.72 21.21
N HIS A 18 11.16 -10.73 20.65
CA HIS A 18 10.79 -11.94 21.38
C HIS A 18 11.46 -13.21 20.84
N GLY A 19 12.26 -13.12 19.76
CA GLY A 19 12.98 -14.26 19.21
C GLY A 19 12.08 -15.38 18.67
N VAL A 20 10.80 -15.08 18.41
CA VAL A 20 9.87 -16.07 17.86
C VAL A 20 10.20 -16.38 16.41
N SER A 21 9.85 -17.60 15.96
CA SER A 21 10.03 -17.95 14.56
C SER A 21 9.13 -17.12 13.64
N ILE A 22 9.59 -16.86 12.42
CA ILE A 22 8.81 -16.15 11.39
C ILE A 22 7.45 -16.84 11.18
N ALA A 23 7.43 -18.18 11.12
CA ALA A 23 6.19 -18.94 10.95
C ALA A 23 5.20 -18.72 12.11
N LEU A 24 5.68 -18.62 13.35
CA LEU A 24 4.83 -18.34 14.51
C LEU A 24 4.29 -16.91 14.48
N ALA A 25 5.15 -15.92 14.20
CA ALA A 25 4.74 -14.54 14.07
C ALA A 25 3.70 -14.35 12.94
N CYS A 26 3.93 -14.95 11.78
CA CYS A 26 3.02 -14.87 10.63
C CYS A 26 1.63 -15.44 10.95
N ARG A 27 1.56 -16.59 11.64
CA ARG A 27 0.28 -17.16 12.09
C ARG A 27 -0.43 -16.27 13.10
N PHE A 28 0.30 -15.69 14.05
CA PHE A 28 -0.28 -14.83 15.09
C PHE A 28 -0.86 -13.53 14.51
N PHE A 29 -0.17 -12.92 13.55
CA PHE A 29 -0.60 -11.66 12.93
C PHE A 29 -1.43 -11.85 11.65
N GLU A 30 -1.85 -13.08 11.35
CA GLU A 30 -2.68 -13.41 10.18
C GLU A 30 -2.10 -12.93 8.84
N ILE A 31 -0.78 -13.04 8.66
CA ILE A 31 -0.10 -12.72 7.39
C ILE A 31 0.58 -13.96 6.81
N SER A 32 0.79 -13.97 5.49
CA SER A 32 1.59 -14.99 4.86
C SER A 32 3.08 -14.74 5.08
N GLU A 33 3.85 -15.82 5.06
CA GLU A 33 5.31 -15.77 5.07
C GLU A 33 5.92 -15.01 3.88
N THR A 34 5.21 -14.97 2.75
CA THR A 34 5.56 -14.15 1.59
C THR A 34 5.35 -12.67 1.86
N CYS A 35 4.25 -12.29 2.53
CA CYS A 35 4.01 -10.91 2.96
C CYS A 35 5.08 -10.47 3.97
N PHE A 36 5.48 -11.32 4.92
CA PHE A 36 6.55 -11.00 5.86
C PHE A 36 7.87 -10.67 5.17
N ARG A 37 8.28 -11.49 4.18
CA ARG A 37 9.53 -11.32 3.43
C ARG A 37 9.49 -10.19 2.40
N TYR A 38 8.29 -9.75 2.00
CA TYR A 38 8.15 -8.68 1.02
C TYR A 38 8.79 -7.39 1.52
N ARG A 39 9.77 -6.89 0.76
CA ARG A 39 10.38 -5.57 0.96
C ARG A 39 10.05 -4.70 -0.25
N PRO A 40 9.33 -3.59 -0.08
CA PRO A 40 9.09 -2.67 -1.18
C PRO A 40 10.44 -2.07 -1.62
N GLN A 41 10.79 -2.24 -2.90
CA GLN A 41 12.06 -1.78 -3.44
C GLN A 41 11.97 -0.38 -4.06
N LEU A 42 10.76 0.04 -4.48
CA LEU A 42 10.50 1.25 -5.26
C LEU A 42 9.35 2.06 -4.63
N ALA A 43 9.39 2.24 -3.31
CA ALA A 43 8.31 2.93 -2.60
C ALA A 43 8.16 4.38 -3.08
N GLU A 44 9.27 5.10 -3.22
CA GLU A 44 9.29 6.50 -3.66
C GLU A 44 8.80 6.65 -5.11
N GLU A 45 9.24 5.78 -6.01
CA GLU A 45 8.79 5.79 -7.39
C GLU A 45 7.30 5.44 -7.50
N ASN A 46 6.83 4.48 -6.71
CA ASN A 46 5.41 4.13 -6.67
C ASN A 46 4.55 5.29 -6.16
N ASP A 47 5.03 6.03 -5.16
CA ASP A 47 4.34 7.23 -4.65
C ASP A 47 4.28 8.31 -5.75
N ARG A 48 5.39 8.56 -6.44
CA ARG A 48 5.43 9.49 -7.59
C ARG A 48 4.48 9.05 -8.71
N ILE A 49 4.42 7.76 -9.02
CA ILE A 49 3.48 7.24 -10.03
C ILE A 49 2.03 7.45 -9.56
N ALA A 50 1.73 7.19 -8.29
CA ALA A 50 0.40 7.41 -7.74
C ALA A 50 -0.03 8.89 -7.86
N ASP A 51 0.86 9.82 -7.54
CA ASP A 51 0.60 11.26 -7.69
C ASP A 51 0.32 11.66 -9.14
N LEU A 52 1.11 11.14 -10.09
CA LEU A 52 0.88 11.37 -11.51
C LEU A 52 -0.48 10.83 -11.97
N LEU A 53 -0.86 9.62 -11.53
CA LEU A 53 -2.15 9.01 -11.87
C LEU A 53 -3.32 9.78 -11.28
N MET A 54 -3.20 10.29 -10.04
CA MET A 54 -4.21 11.15 -9.43
C MET A 54 -4.34 12.47 -10.21
N GLY A 55 -3.23 13.09 -10.59
CA GLY A 55 -3.21 14.31 -11.40
C GLY A 55 -3.92 14.13 -12.75
N LEU A 56 -3.61 13.05 -13.47
CA LEU A 56 -4.26 12.72 -14.74
C LEU A 56 -5.76 12.47 -14.57
N THR A 57 -6.15 11.73 -13.54
CA THR A 57 -7.56 11.46 -13.24
C THR A 57 -8.30 12.78 -12.98
N GLN A 58 -7.72 13.66 -12.17
CA GLN A 58 -8.31 14.96 -11.86
C GLN A 58 -8.44 15.84 -13.11
N ALA A 59 -7.41 15.88 -13.97
CA ALA A 59 -7.45 16.63 -15.22
C ALA A 59 -8.57 16.12 -16.17
N CYS A 60 -8.70 14.81 -16.31
CA CYS A 60 -9.78 14.21 -17.10
C CYS A 60 -11.17 14.54 -16.53
N LEU A 61 -11.34 14.51 -15.21
CA LEU A 61 -12.59 14.90 -14.57
C LEU A 61 -12.91 16.37 -14.84
N MET A 62 -11.95 17.28 -14.69
CA MET A 62 -12.14 18.70 -14.96
C MET A 62 -12.51 18.97 -16.42
N HIS A 63 -11.85 18.29 -17.38
CA HIS A 63 -12.20 18.39 -18.79
C HIS A 63 -13.63 17.89 -19.07
N SER A 64 -14.06 16.79 -18.44
CA SER A 64 -15.43 16.29 -18.57
C SER A 64 -16.50 17.21 -17.95
N VAL A 65 -16.12 17.99 -16.93
CA VAL A 65 -16.99 18.98 -16.27
C VAL A 65 -17.08 20.24 -17.13
N LEU A 66 -15.94 20.72 -17.64
CA LEU A 66 -15.89 21.83 -18.59
C LEU A 66 -16.70 21.53 -19.86
N LEU A 67 -16.53 20.35 -20.45
CA LEU A 67 -17.31 19.93 -21.62
C LEU A 67 -18.81 19.84 -21.37
N ARG A 68 -19.26 19.61 -20.13
CA ARG A 68 -20.68 19.68 -19.75
C ARG A 68 -21.12 21.13 -19.59
N ALA A 69 -20.35 21.94 -18.88
CA ALA A 69 -20.66 23.36 -18.64
C ALA A 69 -20.66 24.24 -19.90
N THR A 70 -19.96 23.84 -20.97
CA THR A 70 -19.97 24.54 -22.27
C THR A 70 -21.06 24.04 -23.23
N LYS A 71 -21.83 23.02 -22.84
CA LYS A 71 -22.90 22.42 -23.64
C LYS A 71 -24.30 22.82 -23.17
N ASP A 72 -24.38 23.37 -21.96
CA ASP A 72 -25.52 24.11 -21.42
C ASP A 72 -25.43 25.60 -21.84
#